data_AF-A0A661HWC4-F1
#
_entry.id   AF-A0A661HWC4-F1
#
_cell.length_a   1.000
_cell.length_b   1.000
_cell.length_c   1.000
_cell.angle_alpha   90.00
_cell.angle_beta   90.00
_cell.angle_gamma   90.00
#
_symmetry.space_group_name_H-M   'P 1'
#
loop_
_entity.id
_entity.type
_entity.pdbx_description
1 polymer ?
#
loop_
_entity_poly.entity_id
_entity_poly.type
_entity_poly.pdbx_seq_one_letter_code
_entity_poly.pdbx_strand_id
1 'polypeptide(L)'
;IKVVDGVEGAIEHVVRFSSGHSEAIVTENITTAEKFLNAIDAAAVYVNASTRFTDGGAFGFGAEVGISTNKLHARGPMGIEGLTTYKFKIYGSGQIR
;
A
#
# COMPACT_ATOMS: atom_id res chain seq x y z
N ILE A 1 -9.31 -19.06 -10.89
CA ILE A 1 -9.32 -18.11 -12.04
C ILE A 1 -10.76 -17.64 -12.22
N LYS A 2 -11.00 -16.33 -12.35
CA LYS A 2 -12.33 -15.75 -12.57
C LYS A 2 -12.26 -14.83 -13.79
N VAL A 3 -13.25 -14.92 -14.67
CA VAL A 3 -13.44 -13.97 -15.76
C VAL A 3 -14.39 -12.88 -15.28
N VAL A 4 -14.07 -11.63 -15.57
CA VAL A 4 -14.84 -10.44 -15.17
C VAL A 4 -15.06 -9.56 -16.38
N ASP A 5 -16.13 -8.76 -16.34
CA ASP A 5 -16.41 -7.77 -17.37
C ASP A 5 -15.78 -6.42 -16.98
N GLY A 6 -14.84 -5.96 -17.80
CA GLY A 6 -14.17 -4.67 -17.62
C GLY A 6 -13.39 -4.50 -16.30
N VAL A 7 -13.03 -3.26 -16.03
CA VAL A 7 -12.23 -2.88 -14.84
C VAL A 7 -13.10 -2.79 -13.58
N GLU A 8 -14.37 -2.44 -13.72
CA GLU A 8 -15.33 -2.34 -12.62
C GLU A 8 -15.55 -3.72 -11.99
N GLY A 9 -15.80 -4.75 -12.81
CA GLY A 9 -15.96 -6.12 -12.31
C GLY A 9 -14.68 -6.67 -11.70
N ALA A 10 -13.51 -6.25 -12.20
CA ALA A 10 -12.22 -6.59 -11.60
C ALA A 10 -12.05 -5.93 -10.21
N ILE A 11 -12.32 -4.63 -10.11
CA ILE A 11 -12.26 -3.87 -8.85
C ILE A 11 -13.19 -4.48 -7.81
N GLU A 12 -14.45 -4.75 -8.16
CA GLU A 12 -15.42 -5.37 -7.24
C GLU A 12 -14.95 -6.74 -6.76
N HIS A 13 -14.34 -7.54 -7.64
CA HIS A 13 -13.80 -8.82 -7.27
C HIS A 13 -12.64 -8.69 -6.28
N VAL A 14 -11.70 -7.80 -6.56
CA VAL A 14 -10.54 -7.56 -5.68
C VAL A 14 -11.02 -7.01 -4.34
N VAL A 15 -11.87 -5.98 -4.30
CA VAL A 15 -12.40 -5.40 -3.06
C VAL A 15 -13.08 -6.45 -2.17
N ARG A 16 -13.77 -7.43 -2.77
CA ARG A 16 -14.46 -8.47 -2.02
C ARG A 16 -13.55 -9.55 -1.44
N PHE A 17 -12.45 -9.89 -2.12
CA PHE A 17 -11.67 -11.10 -1.82
C PHE A 17 -10.19 -10.85 -1.53
N SER A 18 -9.70 -9.64 -1.74
CA SER A 18 -8.31 -9.27 -1.45
C SER A 18 -8.02 -9.41 0.05
N SER A 19 -6.80 -9.82 0.36
CA SER A 19 -6.24 -9.74 1.72
C SER A 19 -5.72 -8.34 2.06
N GLY A 20 -5.81 -7.39 1.12
CA GLY A 20 -5.24 -6.05 1.23
C GLY A 20 -3.70 -6.03 1.13
N HIS A 21 -3.06 -7.09 0.61
CA HIS A 21 -1.60 -7.19 0.51
C HIS A 21 -1.05 -6.54 -0.75
N SER A 22 -1.31 -7.11 -1.91
CA SER A 22 -0.77 -6.60 -3.19
C SER A 22 -1.65 -6.98 -4.34
N GLU A 23 -1.99 -5.98 -5.15
CA GLU A 23 -2.91 -6.13 -6.28
C GLU A 23 -2.30 -5.43 -7.50
N ALA A 24 -2.58 -5.94 -8.69
CA ALA A 24 -1.99 -5.39 -9.91
C ALA A 24 -2.99 -5.39 -11.06
N ILE A 25 -2.86 -4.40 -11.93
CA ILE A 25 -3.52 -4.35 -13.23
C ILE A 25 -2.48 -4.33 -14.35
N VAL A 26 -2.78 -5.01 -15.46
CA VAL A 26 -2.02 -4.90 -16.71
C VAL A 26 -2.91 -4.21 -17.73
N THR A 27 -2.54 -3.00 -18.16
CA THR A 27 -3.31 -2.19 -19.11
C THR A 27 -2.44 -1.11 -19.75
N GLU A 28 -2.75 -0.75 -21.00
CA GLU A 28 -2.17 0.40 -21.69
C GLU A 28 -3.04 1.66 -21.57
N ASN A 29 -4.26 1.53 -21.02
CA ASN A 29 -5.17 2.66 -20.83
C ASN A 29 -4.89 3.34 -19.49
N ILE A 30 -4.35 4.56 -19.55
CA ILE A 30 -4.00 5.34 -18.37
C ILE A 30 -5.20 5.66 -17.48
N THR A 31 -6.39 5.91 -18.05
CA THR A 31 -7.61 6.17 -17.28
C THR A 31 -8.05 4.93 -16.51
N THR A 32 -7.92 3.75 -17.11
CA THR A 32 -8.20 2.47 -16.45
C THR A 32 -7.19 2.17 -15.34
N ALA A 33 -5.91 2.43 -15.60
CA ALA A 33 -4.84 2.26 -14.62
C ALA A 33 -5.07 3.13 -13.38
N GLU A 34 -5.28 4.43 -13.56
CA GLU A 34 -5.55 5.38 -12.47
C GLU A 34 -6.82 5.02 -11.70
N LYS A 35 -7.88 4.60 -12.40
CA LYS A 35 -9.11 4.15 -11.74
C LYS A 35 -8.85 2.95 -10.83
N PHE A 36 -8.06 1.97 -11.29
CA PHE A 36 -7.71 0.80 -10.49
C PHE A 36 -6.84 1.17 -9.29
N LEU A 37 -5.80 1.97 -9.49
CA LEU A 37 -4.91 2.44 -8.41
C LEU A 37 -5.68 3.15 -7.29
N ASN A 38 -6.63 4.02 -7.64
CA ASN A 38 -7.40 4.80 -6.67
C ASN A 38 -8.51 3.99 -5.97
N ALA A 39 -9.04 2.94 -6.62
CA ALA A 39 -10.15 2.16 -6.07
C ALA A 39 -9.70 0.99 -5.18
N ILE A 40 -8.50 0.45 -5.40
CA ILE A 40 -8.01 -0.72 -4.66
C ILE A 40 -7.31 -0.30 -3.37
N ASP A 41 -7.84 -0.78 -2.25
CA ASP A 41 -7.30 -0.53 -0.91
C ASP A 41 -6.37 -1.68 -0.46
N ALA A 42 -5.16 -1.73 -1.01
CA ALA A 42 -4.13 -2.70 -0.63
C ALA A 42 -2.83 -2.00 -0.17
N ALA A 43 -1.93 -2.75 0.47
CA ALA A 43 -0.63 -2.25 0.90
C ALA A 43 0.26 -1.80 -0.27
N ALA A 44 0.15 -2.44 -1.43
CA ALA A 44 0.75 -1.98 -2.68
C ALA A 44 -0.18 -2.29 -3.87
N VAL A 45 -0.33 -1.32 -4.78
CA VAL A 45 -1.13 -1.48 -6.00
C VAL A 45 -0.25 -1.13 -7.19
N TYR A 46 -0.24 -2.00 -8.20
CA TYR A 46 0.68 -1.90 -9.33
C TYR A 46 -0.04 -1.74 -10.67
N VAL A 47 0.64 -1.06 -11.59
CA VAL A 47 0.29 -1.03 -13.01
C VAL A 47 1.46 -1.62 -13.78
N ASN A 48 1.19 -2.64 -14.61
CA ASN A 48 2.18 -3.26 -15.50
C ASN A 48 3.45 -3.75 -14.79
N ALA A 49 3.35 -4.14 -13.51
CA ALA A 49 4.44 -4.68 -12.72
C ALA A 49 3.98 -5.89 -11.89
N SER A 50 4.91 -6.79 -11.60
CA SER A 50 4.63 -7.99 -10.81
C SER A 50 4.35 -7.64 -9.35
N THR A 51 3.36 -8.31 -8.75
CA THR A 51 3.11 -8.21 -7.29
C THR A 51 4.25 -8.75 -6.43
N ARG A 52 5.20 -9.50 -7.03
CA ARG A 52 6.42 -9.95 -6.34
C ARG A 52 7.35 -8.82 -5.91
N PHE A 53 7.17 -7.60 -6.43
CA PHE A 53 7.94 -6.43 -6.01
C PHE A 53 7.52 -5.86 -4.65
N THR A 54 6.45 -6.37 -4.01
CA THR A 54 6.12 -6.00 -2.62
C THR A 54 7.10 -6.65 -1.67
N ASP A 55 8.23 -5.99 -1.48
CA ASP A 55 9.38 -6.44 -0.72
C ASP A 55 10.21 -5.20 -0.34
N GLY A 56 10.69 -5.13 0.90
CA GLY A 56 11.44 -3.98 1.40
C GLY A 56 12.77 -3.76 0.68
N GLY A 57 13.44 -4.81 0.23
CA GLY A 57 14.64 -4.70 -0.60
C GLY A 57 14.33 -4.08 -1.96
N ALA A 58 13.27 -4.57 -2.62
CA ALA A 58 12.80 -4.03 -3.89
C ALA A 58 12.31 -2.57 -3.79
N PHE A 59 11.72 -2.18 -2.66
CA PHE A 59 11.25 -0.82 -2.39
C PHE A 59 12.35 0.13 -1.90
N GLY A 60 13.59 -0.36 -1.75
CA GLY A 60 14.74 0.45 -1.36
C GLY A 60 14.86 0.73 0.15
N PHE A 61 14.16 -0.03 0.99
CA PHE A 61 14.23 0.09 2.45
C PHE A 61 15.47 -0.60 3.02
N GLY A 62 16.18 -1.36 2.20
CA GLY A 62 17.40 -2.11 2.56
C GLY A 62 17.13 -3.39 3.34
N ALA A 63 16.19 -3.36 4.28
CA ALA A 63 15.70 -4.51 5.01
C ALA A 63 14.21 -4.36 5.34
N GLU A 64 13.55 -5.49 5.63
CA GLU A 64 12.19 -5.51 6.17
C GLU A 64 12.08 -6.44 7.38
N VAL A 65 11.21 -6.09 8.32
CA VAL A 65 10.75 -7.00 9.38
C VAL A 65 9.64 -7.93 8.88
N GLY A 66 8.87 -7.43 7.92
CA GLY A 66 7.77 -8.13 7.26
C GLY A 66 6.86 -7.14 6.52
N ILE A 67 5.73 -7.63 6.03
CA ILE A 67 4.77 -6.84 5.26
C ILE A 67 3.47 -6.70 6.07
N SER A 68 3.05 -5.47 6.33
CA SER A 68 1.81 -5.17 7.04
C SER A 68 0.69 -4.83 6.07
N THR A 69 -0.47 -5.48 6.23
CA THR A 69 -1.72 -5.11 5.55
C THR A 69 -2.62 -4.20 6.40
N ASN A 70 -2.21 -3.88 7.63
CA ASN A 70 -2.96 -3.00 8.50
C ASN A 70 -2.93 -1.55 8.00
N LYS A 71 -3.99 -0.80 8.30
CA LYS A 71 -4.13 0.61 7.89
C LYS A 71 -3.44 1.60 8.82
N LEU A 72 -3.14 1.19 10.05
CA LEU A 72 -2.57 2.06 11.07
C LEU A 72 -1.07 1.77 11.25
N HIS A 73 -0.32 2.80 11.65
CA HIS A 73 1.12 2.76 11.94
C HIS A 73 2.01 2.53 10.71
N ALA A 74 2.13 1.29 10.24
CA ALA A 74 2.95 0.92 9.09
C ALA A 74 2.18 -0.02 8.15
N ARG A 75 2.24 0.24 6.84
CA ARG A 75 1.52 -0.49 5.80
C ARG A 75 2.43 -0.73 4.59
N GLY A 76 2.40 -1.94 4.04
CA GLY A 76 3.39 -2.42 3.08
C GLY A 76 4.63 -2.99 3.77
N PRO A 77 5.75 -3.15 3.04
CA PRO A 77 7.03 -3.55 3.62
C PRO A 77 7.43 -2.63 4.78
N MET A 78 7.76 -3.21 5.94
CA MET A 78 8.10 -2.45 7.14
C MET A 78 9.61 -2.35 7.32
N GLY A 79 10.16 -1.20 6.91
CA GLY A 79 11.54 -0.82 7.17
C GLY A 79 11.75 -0.29 8.60
N ILE A 80 12.93 0.29 8.86
CA ILE A 80 13.31 0.75 10.20
C ILE A 80 12.36 1.81 10.78
N GLU A 81 11.81 2.70 9.94
CA GLU A 81 10.86 3.73 10.38
C GLU A 81 9.59 3.13 10.99
N GLY A 82 9.12 1.98 10.47
CA GLY A 82 7.98 1.23 10.99
C GLY A 82 8.22 0.63 12.38
N LEU A 83 9.44 0.69 12.92
CA LEU A 83 9.78 0.26 14.28
C LEU A 83 10.01 1.44 15.24
N THR A 84 9.81 2.66 14.75
CA THR A 84 9.95 3.87 15.56
C THR A 84 8.59 4.42 15.97
N THR A 85 8.60 5.26 16.99
CA THR A 85 7.44 6.10 17.33
C THR A 85 7.94 7.52 17.54
N TYR A 86 7.03 8.50 17.50
CA TYR A 86 7.38 9.91 17.67
C TYR A 86 7.00 10.39 19.07
N LYS A 87 7.65 11.47 19.50
CA LYS A 87 7.26 12.23 20.70
C LYS A 87 7.48 13.71 20.45
N PHE A 88 6.70 14.54 21.12
CA PHE A 88 6.89 15.97 21.10
C PHE A 88 7.93 16.38 22.15
N LYS A 89 8.84 17.28 21.75
CA LYS A 89 9.78 17.94 22.64
C LYS A 89 9.42 19.41 22.71
N ILE A 90 9.00 19.90 23.87
CA ILE A 90 8.62 21.29 24.09
C ILE A 90 9.63 21.95 25.01
N TYR A 91 10.20 23.07 24.57
CA TYR A 91 11.12 23.89 25.35
C TYR A 91 10.39 25.15 25.81
N GLY A 92 10.23 25.29 27.12
CA GLY A 92 9.49 26.39 27.74
C GLY A 92 10.39 27.49 28.31
N SER A 93 9.80 28.66 28.54
CA SER A 93 10.44 29.84 29.13
C SER A 93 9.44 30.75 29.85
N GLY A 94 8.37 30.19 30.41
CA GLY A 94 7.35 30.95 31.18
C GLY A 94 5.93 30.89 30.61
N GLN A 95 5.60 29.86 29.82
CA GLN A 95 4.27 29.68 29.26
C GLN A 95 3.26 29.40 30.37
N ILE A 96 2.12 30.10 30.31
CA ILE A 96 0.92 29.84 31.10
C ILE A 96 -0.08 29.18 30.15
N ARG A 97 -0.86 28.21 30.66
CA ARG A 97 -1.81 27.44 29.87
C ARG A 97 -3.05 28.25 29.49
#